data_AF-A0A4Z2C7E1-F1
#
_entry.id   AF-A0A4Z2C7E1-F1
#
_cell.length_a   1.000
_cell.length_b   1.000
_cell.length_c   1.000
_cell.angle_alpha   90.00
_cell.angle_beta   90.00
_cell.angle_gamma   90.00
#
_symmetry.space_group_name_H-M   'P 1'
#
loop_
_entity.id
_entity.type
_entity.pdbx_description
1 polymer ?
#
loop_
_entity_poly.entity_id
_entity_poly.type
_entity_poly.pdbx_seq_one_letter_code
_entity_poly.pdbx_strand_id
1 'polypeptide(L)'
;MAQAKIQAKMNEAFNAKFSRTLSMADRSGQLLESLDQLEMRVEALREAASALELERESIMEVIQAIQTGQEMRNICPGEREELELTADRLMGRTLAVEVSVSTVRNPQQEEALNKATSIIDEVVQKLLDNMESGRQRLLALHAACLTEAPAVPIDQRFQAVVIGCALDDQKKIKRRLETLLRNVGNAEKNIKLMDHQKLEKANGCQ
;
A
#
# COMPACT_ATOMS: atom_id res chain seq x y z
N MET A 1 -39.26 -49.46 36.34
CA MET A 1 -38.90 -49.95 34.98
C MET A 1 -38.49 -48.83 33.99
N ALA A 2 -38.00 -47.67 34.46
CA ALA A 2 -37.57 -46.57 33.58
C ALA A 2 -36.03 -46.42 33.48
N GLN A 3 -35.28 -46.91 34.46
CA GLN A 3 -33.81 -46.75 34.48
C GLN A 3 -33.05 -47.81 33.65
N ALA A 4 -33.65 -48.98 33.38
CA ALA A 4 -33.03 -50.02 32.55
C ALA A 4 -33.07 -49.73 31.03
N LYS A 5 -33.96 -48.83 30.57
CA LYS A 5 -34.07 -48.45 29.15
C LYS A 5 -33.07 -47.38 28.71
N ILE A 6 -32.43 -46.68 29.64
CA ILE A 6 -31.47 -45.60 29.32
C ILE A 6 -30.07 -46.17 29.07
N GLN A 7 -29.66 -47.22 29.79
CA GLN A 7 -28.37 -47.88 29.57
C GLN A 7 -28.32 -48.74 28.30
N ALA A 8 -29.44 -49.28 27.83
CA ALA A 8 -29.48 -50.03 26.57
C ALA A 8 -29.27 -49.14 25.32
N LYS A 9 -29.72 -47.88 25.37
CA LYS A 9 -29.57 -46.93 24.24
C LYS A 9 -28.16 -46.34 24.10
N MET A 10 -27.33 -46.39 25.15
CA MET A 10 -25.92 -45.98 25.07
C MET A 10 -25.00 -47.12 24.61
N ASN A 11 -25.41 -48.39 24.73
CA ASN A 11 -24.57 -49.53 24.35
C ASN A 11 -24.79 -50.05 22.91
N GLU A 12 -25.89 -49.69 22.23
CA GLU A 12 -26.06 -49.97 20.79
C GLU A 12 -25.26 -49.03 19.89
N ALA A 13 -24.88 -47.84 20.37
CA ALA A 13 -24.04 -46.89 19.63
C ALA A 13 -22.57 -47.35 19.50
N PHE A 14 -22.15 -48.36 20.27
CA PHE A 14 -20.77 -48.86 20.28
C PHE A 14 -20.53 -50.07 19.34
N ASN A 15 -21.57 -50.51 18.62
CA ASN A 15 -21.50 -51.64 17.68
C ASN A 15 -21.77 -51.25 16.21
N ALA A 16 -21.69 -49.97 15.86
CA ALA A 16 -21.50 -49.56 14.47
C ALA A 16 -20.02 -49.72 14.07
N LYS A 17 -19.52 -50.95 14.08
CA LYS A 17 -18.18 -51.34 13.57
C LYS A 17 -18.14 -51.33 12.04
N PHE A 18 -18.47 -50.18 11.47
CA PHE A 18 -17.99 -49.75 10.17
C PHE A 18 -17.64 -48.27 10.31
N SER A 19 -16.56 -47.95 11.03
CA SER A 19 -15.81 -46.75 10.69
C SER A 19 -15.37 -46.97 9.25
N ARG A 20 -16.13 -46.42 8.29
CA ARG A 20 -15.67 -46.28 6.92
C ARG A 20 -14.30 -45.64 7.02
N THR A 21 -13.25 -46.40 6.72
CA THR A 21 -11.92 -45.84 6.55
C THR A 21 -12.08 -44.74 5.53
N LEU A 22 -11.91 -43.49 5.97
CA LEU A 22 -12.01 -42.31 5.11
C LEU A 22 -11.25 -42.61 3.82
N SER A 23 -11.91 -42.49 2.67
CA SER A 23 -11.24 -42.68 1.39
C SER A 23 -10.07 -41.68 1.30
N MET A 24 -9.03 -42.02 0.56
CA MET A 24 -7.95 -41.05 0.29
C MET A 24 -8.50 -39.77 -0.36
N ALA A 25 -9.59 -39.87 -1.13
CA ALA A 25 -10.32 -38.73 -1.68
C ALA A 25 -10.95 -37.86 -0.57
N ASP A 26 -11.62 -38.47 0.41
CA ASP A 26 -12.23 -37.76 1.54
C ASP A 26 -11.17 -37.04 2.39
N ARG A 27 -10.01 -37.69 2.59
CA ARG A 27 -8.87 -37.10 3.32
C ARG A 27 -8.28 -35.93 2.56
N SER A 28 -8.10 -36.08 1.25
CA SER A 28 -7.63 -35.00 0.38
C SER A 28 -8.57 -33.81 0.39
N GLY A 29 -9.89 -34.05 0.37
CA GLY A 29 -10.90 -32.99 0.45
C GLY A 29 -10.82 -32.21 1.77
N GLN A 30 -10.73 -32.90 2.90
CA GLN A 30 -10.58 -32.25 4.22
C GLN A 30 -9.29 -31.42 4.33
N LEU A 31 -8.20 -31.91 3.74
CA LEU A 31 -6.93 -31.16 3.72
C LEU A 31 -7.04 -29.91 2.86
N LEU A 32 -7.69 -29.98 1.68
CA LEU A 32 -7.92 -28.81 0.84
C LEU A 32 -8.77 -27.76 1.56
N GLU A 33 -9.87 -28.16 2.19
CA GLU A 33 -10.70 -27.23 2.98
C GLU A 33 -9.92 -26.57 4.12
N SER A 34 -9.03 -27.32 4.77
CA SER A 34 -8.14 -26.78 5.80
C SER A 34 -7.15 -25.76 5.24
N LEU A 35 -6.62 -25.99 4.03
CA LEU A 35 -5.72 -25.07 3.34
C LEU A 35 -6.46 -23.79 2.91
N ASP A 36 -7.67 -23.91 2.37
CA ASP A 36 -8.50 -22.76 1.99
C ASP A 36 -8.82 -21.88 3.21
N GLN A 37 -9.14 -22.50 4.36
CA GLN A 37 -9.34 -21.77 5.62
C GLN A 37 -8.07 -21.07 6.10
N LEU A 38 -6.89 -21.68 5.91
CA LEU A 38 -5.61 -21.05 6.22
C LEU A 38 -5.32 -19.88 5.29
N GLU A 39 -5.62 -20.01 3.99
CA GLU A 39 -5.46 -18.92 3.01
C GLU A 39 -6.26 -17.69 3.43
N MET A 40 -7.53 -17.86 3.79
CA MET A 40 -8.37 -16.76 4.29
C MET A 40 -7.80 -16.10 5.54
N ARG A 41 -7.24 -16.89 6.47
CA ARG A 41 -6.62 -16.36 7.70
C ARG A 41 -5.31 -15.64 7.41
N VAL A 42 -4.53 -16.11 6.44
CA VAL A 42 -3.30 -15.44 6.00
C VAL A 42 -3.63 -14.10 5.35
N GLU A 43 -4.67 -14.02 4.52
CA GLU A 43 -5.06 -12.75 3.92
C GLU A 43 -5.54 -11.74 4.96
N ALA A 44 -6.38 -12.16 5.92
CA ALA A 44 -6.80 -11.30 7.03
C ALA A 44 -5.60 -10.82 7.87
N LEU A 45 -4.58 -11.67 8.08
CA LEU A 45 -3.35 -11.29 8.78
C LEU A 45 -2.55 -10.25 7.98
N ARG A 46 -2.45 -10.41 6.66
CA ARG A 46 -1.76 -9.47 5.76
C ARG A 46 -2.45 -8.11 5.76
N GLU A 47 -3.78 -8.08 5.69
CA GLU A 47 -4.57 -6.84 5.79
C GLU A 47 -4.35 -6.14 7.13
N ALA A 48 -4.42 -6.88 8.24
CA ALA A 48 -4.19 -6.32 9.57
C ALA A 48 -2.76 -5.77 9.74
N ALA A 49 -1.75 -6.51 9.27
CA ALA A 49 -0.36 -6.05 9.30
C ALA A 49 -0.16 -4.78 8.44
N SER A 50 -0.79 -4.73 7.26
CA SER A 50 -0.74 -3.53 6.38
C SER A 50 -1.40 -2.31 7.04
N ALA A 51 -2.48 -2.52 7.82
CA ALA A 51 -3.10 -1.44 8.58
C ALA A 51 -2.18 -0.91 9.70
N LEU A 52 -1.46 -1.80 10.38
CA LEU A 52 -0.48 -1.41 11.40
C LEU A 52 0.73 -0.68 10.81
N GLU A 53 1.20 -1.08 9.61
CA GLU A 53 2.23 -0.34 8.87
C GLU A 53 1.79 1.11 8.60
N LEU A 54 0.57 1.31 8.09
CA LEU A 54 0.02 2.63 7.79
C LEU A 54 -0.21 3.48 9.04
N GLU A 55 -0.70 2.88 10.13
CA GLU A 55 -0.88 3.57 11.41
C GLU A 55 0.47 4.06 11.96
N ARG A 56 1.51 3.22 11.89
CA ARG A 56 2.87 3.60 12.27
C ARG A 56 3.37 4.79 11.45
N GLU A 57 3.23 4.75 10.13
CA GLU A 57 3.62 5.86 9.24
C GLU A 57 2.85 7.14 9.59
N SER A 58 1.53 7.05 9.79
CA SER A 58 0.68 8.19 10.15
C SER A 58 1.10 8.83 11.48
N ILE A 59 1.41 8.02 12.51
CA ILE A 59 1.90 8.53 13.79
C ILE A 59 3.23 9.29 13.60
N MET A 60 4.15 8.74 12.80
CA MET A 60 5.42 9.41 12.51
C MET A 60 5.21 10.75 11.81
N GLU A 61 4.31 10.80 10.81
CA GLU A 61 3.96 12.03 10.10
C GLU A 61 3.40 13.10 11.06
N VAL A 62 2.51 12.72 11.97
CA VAL A 62 1.91 13.66 12.95
C VAL A 62 2.96 14.18 13.93
N ILE A 63 3.83 13.31 14.47
CA ILE A 63 4.91 13.74 15.36
C ILE A 63 5.83 14.75 14.65
N GLN A 64 6.22 14.44 13.41
CA GLN A 64 7.07 15.32 12.62
C GLN A 64 6.37 16.67 12.30
N ALA A 65 5.07 16.65 12.02
CA ALA A 65 4.28 17.86 11.79
C ALA A 65 4.24 18.76 13.03
N ILE A 66 4.15 18.19 14.24
CA ILE A 66 4.23 18.94 15.49
C ILE A 66 5.62 19.56 15.65
N GLN A 67 6.69 18.77 15.50
CA GLN A 67 8.07 19.24 15.67
C GLN A 67 8.45 20.36 14.69
N THR A 68 7.94 20.31 13.47
CA THR A 68 8.23 21.29 12.41
C THR A 68 7.19 22.41 12.31
N GLY A 69 6.14 22.34 13.12
CA GLY A 69 5.03 23.28 13.10
C GLY A 69 5.45 24.71 13.42
N GLN A 70 4.79 25.68 12.79
CA GLN A 70 5.05 27.10 13.07
C GLN A 70 4.73 27.48 14.53
N GLU A 71 3.77 26.79 15.16
CA GLU A 71 3.37 27.03 16.55
C GLU A 71 4.53 26.86 17.52
N MET A 72 5.41 25.88 17.28
CA MET A 72 6.62 25.66 18.10
C MET A 72 7.49 26.91 18.19
N ARG A 73 7.50 27.78 17.16
CA ARG A 73 8.29 29.02 17.14
C ARG A 73 7.78 30.07 18.12
N ASN A 74 6.49 30.02 18.47
CA ASN A 74 5.83 30.97 19.35
C ASN A 74 5.77 30.52 20.81
N ILE A 75 6.21 29.29 21.11
CA ILE A 75 6.28 28.72 22.45
C ILE A 75 7.58 29.16 23.13
N CYS A 76 7.53 29.40 24.45
CA CYS A 76 8.70 29.80 25.20
C CYS A 76 9.78 28.70 25.21
N PRO A 77 11.07 29.03 25.42
CA PRO A 77 12.15 28.05 25.28
C PRO A 77 11.99 26.81 26.17
N GLY A 78 11.56 26.97 27.42
CA GLY A 78 11.41 25.84 28.36
C GLY A 78 10.28 24.89 27.98
N GLU A 79 9.10 25.41 27.65
CA GLU A 79 7.97 24.60 27.19
C GLU A 79 8.27 23.93 25.84
N ARG A 80 9.02 24.61 24.96
CA ARG A 80 9.46 24.05 23.69
C ARG A 80 10.37 22.84 23.89
N GLU A 81 11.36 22.96 24.78
CA GLU A 81 12.27 21.86 25.10
C GLU A 81 11.51 20.64 25.64
N GLU A 82 10.52 20.86 26.52
CA GLU A 82 9.68 19.78 27.06
C GLU A 82 8.86 19.08 25.96
N LEU A 83 8.30 19.85 25.02
CA LEU A 83 7.58 19.33 23.87
C LEU A 83 8.50 18.55 22.92
N GLU A 84 9.70 19.06 22.65
CA GLU A 84 10.71 18.40 21.81
C GLU A 84 11.15 17.05 22.42
N LEU A 85 11.49 17.02 23.71
CA LEU A 85 11.83 15.79 24.42
C LEU A 85 10.68 14.77 24.39
N THR A 86 9.45 15.25 24.53
CA THR A 86 8.26 14.39 24.46
C THR A 86 8.08 13.82 23.06
N ALA A 87 8.21 14.64 22.03
CA ALA A 87 8.11 14.24 20.63
C ALA A 87 9.20 13.22 20.25
N ASP A 88 10.45 13.45 20.66
CA ASP A 88 11.57 12.54 20.41
C ASP A 88 11.37 11.19 21.09
N ARG A 89 10.89 11.17 22.33
CA ARG A 89 10.54 9.94 23.03
C ARG A 89 9.43 9.17 22.32
N LEU A 90 8.39 9.87 21.84
CA LEU A 90 7.31 9.24 21.08
C LEU A 90 7.84 8.70 19.74
N MET A 91 8.64 9.48 19.02
CA MET A 91 9.26 9.06 17.76
C MET A 91 10.11 7.79 17.96
N GLY A 92 10.95 7.75 19.00
CA GLY A 92 11.77 6.58 19.33
C GLY A 92 10.93 5.34 19.62
N ARG A 93 9.79 5.48 20.32
CA ARG A 93 8.86 4.37 20.58
C ARG A 93 8.15 3.89 19.32
N THR A 94 7.75 4.81 18.45
CA THR A 94 7.10 4.48 17.17
C THR A 94 8.08 3.76 16.24
N LEU A 95 9.34 4.21 16.18
CA LEU A 95 10.39 3.58 15.39
C LEU A 95 10.72 2.14 15.85
N ALA A 96 10.54 1.84 17.13
CA ALA A 96 10.75 0.49 17.68
C ALA A 96 9.66 -0.52 17.27
N VAL A 97 8.52 -0.05 16.74
CA VAL A 97 7.50 -0.93 16.15
C VAL A 97 7.92 -1.21 14.71
N GLU A 98 8.18 -2.48 14.39
CA GLU A 98 8.51 -2.93 13.03
C GLU A 98 7.47 -3.94 12.56
N VAL A 99 6.74 -3.57 11.51
CA VAL A 99 5.78 -4.42 10.81
C VAL A 99 6.10 -4.29 9.33
N SER A 100 6.18 -5.41 8.62
CA SER A 100 6.50 -5.43 7.20
C SER A 100 5.62 -6.46 6.45
N VAL A 101 4.89 -6.05 5.41
CA VAL A 101 4.15 -6.95 4.51
C VAL A 101 4.80 -6.99 3.12
N SER A 102 5.53 -8.07 2.86
CA SER A 102 6.15 -8.30 1.54
C SER A 102 5.14 -8.86 0.53
N THR A 103 5.30 -8.45 -0.72
CA THR A 103 4.61 -9.04 -1.87
C THR A 103 5.39 -10.29 -2.30
N VAL A 104 4.73 -11.45 -2.30
CA VAL A 104 5.31 -12.70 -2.80
C VAL A 104 5.26 -12.67 -4.32
N ARG A 105 6.39 -12.92 -4.98
CA ARG A 105 6.54 -12.83 -6.43
C ARG A 105 7.14 -14.10 -7.00
N ASN A 106 6.73 -14.44 -8.21
CA ASN A 106 7.48 -15.35 -9.06
C ASN A 106 8.52 -14.57 -9.90
N PRO A 107 9.47 -15.25 -10.57
CA PRO A 107 10.51 -14.58 -11.35
C PRO A 107 9.97 -13.68 -12.48
N GLN A 108 8.84 -14.06 -13.09
CA GLN A 108 8.22 -13.27 -14.16
C GLN A 108 7.61 -11.97 -13.63
N GLN A 109 6.97 -12.02 -12.45
CA GLN A 109 6.43 -10.85 -11.76
C GLN A 109 7.55 -9.90 -11.31
N GLU A 110 8.69 -10.44 -10.90
CA GLU A 110 9.86 -9.63 -10.53
C GLU A 110 10.47 -8.93 -11.75
N GLU A 111 10.62 -9.63 -12.87
CA GLU A 111 11.05 -9.02 -14.13
C GLU A 111 10.08 -7.92 -14.61
N ALA A 112 8.77 -8.20 -14.55
CA ALA A 112 7.72 -7.24 -14.90
C ALA A 112 7.79 -6.00 -14.01
N LEU A 113 7.96 -6.15 -12.70
CA LEU A 113 8.10 -5.04 -11.75
C LEU A 113 9.35 -4.20 -12.03
N ASN A 114 10.49 -4.84 -12.30
CA ASN A 114 11.74 -4.15 -12.65
C ASN A 114 11.58 -3.33 -13.93
N LYS A 115 10.91 -3.91 -14.94
CA LYS A 115 10.62 -3.22 -16.20
C LYS A 115 9.63 -2.06 -16.02
N ALA A 116 8.58 -2.24 -15.22
CA ALA A 116 7.63 -1.17 -14.90
C ALA A 116 8.35 -0.01 -14.20
N THR A 117 9.19 -0.33 -13.20
CA THR A 117 9.99 0.65 -12.45
C THR A 117 10.92 1.43 -13.37
N SER A 118 11.65 0.75 -14.26
CA SER A 118 12.54 1.39 -15.23
C SER A 118 11.80 2.36 -16.16
N ILE A 119 10.60 1.99 -16.65
CA ILE A 119 9.79 2.86 -17.52
C ILE A 119 9.36 4.13 -16.76
N ILE A 120 8.99 4.00 -15.48
CA ILE A 120 8.63 5.15 -14.64
C ILE A 120 9.85 6.05 -14.43
N ASP A 121 11.00 5.46 -14.13
CA ASP A 121 12.24 6.21 -13.87
C ASP A 121 12.70 6.98 -15.11
N GLU A 122 12.59 6.41 -16.30
CA GLU A 122 12.82 7.13 -17.56
C GLU A 122 11.92 8.35 -17.73
N VAL A 123 10.65 8.26 -17.31
CA VAL A 123 9.72 9.41 -17.36
C VAL A 123 10.08 10.46 -16.33
N VAL A 124 10.50 10.04 -15.13
CA VAL A 124 10.99 10.94 -14.09
C VAL A 124 12.23 11.72 -14.57
N GLN A 125 13.16 11.05 -15.27
CA GLN A 125 14.31 11.76 -15.88
C GLN A 125 13.86 12.76 -16.94
N LYS A 126 12.94 12.37 -17.84
CA LYS A 126 12.40 13.28 -18.86
C LYS A 126 11.64 14.48 -18.28
N LEU A 127 11.03 14.34 -17.10
CA LEU A 127 10.38 15.47 -16.41
C LEU A 127 11.37 16.57 -16.02
N LEU A 128 12.64 16.23 -15.79
CA LEU A 128 13.69 17.19 -15.50
C LEU A 128 14.11 17.97 -16.76
N ASP A 129 14.13 17.31 -17.92
CA ASP A 129 14.51 17.92 -19.20
C ASP A 129 13.36 18.75 -19.81
N ASN A 130 12.16 18.16 -19.85
CA ASN A 130 10.97 18.78 -20.42
C ASN A 130 9.72 18.34 -19.65
N MET A 131 9.32 19.21 -18.71
CA MET A 131 8.20 18.99 -17.80
C MET A 131 6.87 18.72 -18.52
N GLU A 132 6.58 19.41 -19.62
CA GLU A 132 5.32 19.23 -20.35
C GLU A 132 5.23 17.84 -20.99
N SER A 133 6.26 17.45 -21.74
CA SER A 133 6.31 16.14 -22.40
C SER A 133 6.36 14.98 -21.40
N GLY A 134 7.10 15.17 -20.29
CA GLY A 134 7.16 14.21 -19.20
C GLY A 134 5.79 14.04 -18.53
N ARG A 135 5.05 15.13 -18.30
CA ARG A 135 3.71 15.08 -17.70
C ARG A 135 2.71 14.36 -18.61
N GLN A 136 2.74 14.62 -19.91
CA GLN A 136 1.87 13.92 -20.86
C GLN A 136 2.14 12.40 -20.86
N ARG A 137 3.41 12.00 -20.85
CA ARG A 137 3.76 10.57 -20.77
C ARG A 137 3.37 9.96 -19.43
N LEU A 138 3.55 10.69 -18.33
CA LEU A 138 3.14 10.26 -16.99
C LEU A 138 1.62 10.05 -16.91
N LEU A 139 0.82 10.90 -17.55
CA LEU A 139 -0.63 10.71 -17.68
C LEU A 139 -0.97 9.44 -18.46
N ALA A 140 -0.26 9.15 -19.55
CA ALA A 140 -0.46 7.93 -20.34
C ALA A 140 -0.09 6.65 -19.56
N LEU A 141 0.97 6.70 -18.74
CA LEU A 141 1.32 5.61 -17.83
C LEU A 141 0.26 5.41 -16.74
N HIS A 142 -0.22 6.50 -16.14
CA HIS A 142 -1.29 6.43 -15.13
C HIS A 142 -2.58 5.85 -15.73
N ALA A 143 -2.95 6.29 -16.93
CA ALA A 143 -4.09 5.77 -17.68
C ALA A 143 -4.01 4.26 -17.92
N ALA A 144 -2.82 3.71 -18.14
CA ALA A 144 -2.58 2.27 -18.28
C ALA A 144 -2.81 1.47 -16.99
N CYS A 145 -2.90 2.11 -15.82
CA CYS A 145 -3.23 1.47 -14.55
C CYS A 145 -4.72 1.58 -14.17
N LEU A 146 -5.55 2.19 -15.02
CA LEU A 146 -6.99 2.34 -14.78
C LEU A 146 -7.78 1.18 -15.40
N THR A 147 -8.83 0.77 -14.72
CA THR A 147 -9.78 -0.24 -15.20
C THR A 147 -10.82 0.34 -16.15
N GLU A 148 -11.11 1.64 -16.05
CA GLU A 148 -12.03 2.35 -16.92
C GLU A 148 -11.31 2.92 -18.15
N ALA A 149 -12.00 2.98 -19.29
CA ALA A 149 -11.46 3.56 -20.51
C ALA A 149 -11.20 5.07 -20.30
N PRO A 150 -9.93 5.50 -20.20
CA PRO A 150 -9.61 6.88 -19.93
C PRO A 150 -9.74 7.74 -21.19
N ALA A 151 -10.07 9.02 -21.02
CA ALA A 151 -10.16 9.99 -22.13
C ALA A 151 -8.78 10.39 -22.71
N VAL A 152 -7.70 9.80 -22.20
CA VAL A 152 -6.30 10.09 -22.57
C VAL A 152 -5.67 8.86 -23.22
N PRO A 153 -4.67 9.02 -24.12
CA PRO A 153 -3.97 7.89 -24.72
C PRO A 153 -3.35 6.97 -23.67
N ILE A 154 -3.52 5.66 -23.86
CA ILE A 154 -2.97 4.62 -22.99
C ILE A 154 -1.62 4.16 -23.55
N ASP A 155 -0.61 4.05 -22.68
CA ASP A 155 0.63 3.33 -23.03
C ASP A 155 0.39 1.82 -22.94
N GLN A 156 0.01 1.20 -24.06
CA GLN A 156 -0.30 -0.24 -24.13
C GLN A 156 0.90 -1.12 -23.76
N ARG A 157 2.13 -0.67 -24.06
CA ARG A 157 3.35 -1.41 -23.71
C ARG A 157 3.52 -1.44 -22.20
N PHE A 158 3.34 -0.30 -21.54
CA PHE A 158 3.38 -0.23 -20.08
C PHE A 158 2.24 -1.02 -19.45
N GLN A 159 1.03 -0.93 -19.99
CA GLN A 159 -0.12 -1.70 -19.51
C GLN A 159 0.16 -3.20 -19.48
N ALA A 160 0.71 -3.76 -20.56
CA ALA A 160 1.06 -5.18 -20.61
C ALA A 160 2.10 -5.57 -19.54
N VAL A 161 3.06 -4.70 -19.27
CA VAL A 161 4.07 -4.91 -18.21
C VAL A 161 3.43 -4.87 -16.82
N VAL A 162 2.54 -3.91 -16.56
CA VAL A 162 1.84 -3.78 -15.27
C VAL A 162 0.95 -4.99 -15.01
N ILE A 163 0.22 -5.49 -16.01
CA ILE A 163 -0.61 -6.70 -15.89
C ILE A 163 0.24 -7.92 -15.47
N GLY A 164 1.50 -7.98 -15.90
CA GLY A 164 2.44 -9.04 -15.50
C GLY A 164 2.94 -8.95 -14.06
N CYS A 165 2.71 -7.82 -13.36
CA CYS A 165 3.11 -7.65 -11.96
C CYS A 165 2.12 -8.30 -10.99
N ALA A 166 2.55 -8.54 -9.74
CA ALA A 166 1.63 -8.95 -8.68
C ALA A 166 0.56 -7.87 -8.40
N LEU A 167 -0.64 -8.26 -7.97
CA LEU A 167 -1.74 -7.30 -7.75
C LEU A 167 -1.38 -6.17 -6.77
N ASP A 168 -0.62 -6.48 -5.72
CA ASP A 168 -0.13 -5.47 -4.79
C ASP A 168 0.81 -4.47 -5.45
N ASP A 169 1.68 -4.93 -6.36
CA ASP A 169 2.58 -4.07 -7.11
C ASP A 169 1.82 -3.19 -8.10
N GLN A 170 0.79 -3.71 -8.75
CA GLN A 170 -0.07 -2.91 -9.63
C GLN A 170 -0.69 -1.74 -8.86
N LYS A 171 -1.22 -1.99 -7.65
CA LYS A 171 -1.75 -0.95 -6.75
C LYS A 171 -0.65 0.05 -6.34
N LYS A 172 0.54 -0.43 -5.98
CA LYS A 172 1.69 0.42 -5.59
C LYS A 172 2.18 1.30 -6.75
N ILE A 173 2.29 0.74 -7.95
CA ILE A 173 2.66 1.47 -9.18
C ILE A 173 1.64 2.57 -9.47
N LYS A 174 0.34 2.27 -9.40
CA LYS A 174 -0.73 3.26 -9.58
C LYS A 174 -0.60 4.42 -8.58
N ARG A 175 -0.47 4.13 -7.28
CA ARG A 175 -0.30 5.15 -6.23
C ARG A 175 0.97 6.00 -6.44
N ARG A 176 2.06 5.37 -6.90
CA ARG A 176 3.30 6.08 -7.24
C ARG A 176 3.07 7.07 -8.37
N LEU A 177 2.38 6.66 -9.45
CA LEU A 177 2.05 7.53 -10.58
C LEU A 177 1.12 8.69 -10.17
N GLU A 178 0.09 8.43 -9.36
CA GLU A 178 -0.80 9.47 -8.80
C GLU A 178 -0.03 10.51 -7.99
N THR A 179 0.92 10.05 -7.17
CA THR A 179 1.77 10.93 -6.35
C THR A 179 2.71 11.76 -7.22
N LEU A 180 3.34 11.16 -8.23
CA LEU A 180 4.18 11.89 -9.18
C LEU A 180 3.37 12.96 -9.94
N LEU A 181 2.15 12.64 -10.41
CA LEU A 181 1.28 13.58 -11.10
C LEU A 181 0.91 14.78 -10.21
N ARG A 182 0.56 14.53 -8.95
CA ARG A 182 0.27 15.58 -7.97
C ARG A 182 1.50 16.48 -7.75
N ASN A 183 2.68 15.89 -7.59
CA ASN A 183 3.92 16.63 -7.36
C ASN A 183 4.30 17.49 -8.58
N VAL A 184 4.21 16.96 -9.79
CA VAL A 184 4.44 17.71 -11.03
C VAL A 184 3.45 18.85 -11.16
N GLY A 185 2.15 18.61 -10.92
CA GLY A 185 1.14 19.66 -10.97
C GLY A 185 1.36 20.77 -9.92
N ASN A 186 1.87 20.43 -8.74
CA ASN A 186 2.25 21.42 -7.73
C ASN A 186 3.49 22.21 -8.14
N ALA A 187 4.50 21.55 -8.72
CA ALA A 187 5.69 22.22 -9.23
C ALA A 187 5.36 23.21 -10.36
N GLU A 188 4.52 22.82 -11.32
CA GLU A 188 4.06 23.71 -12.40
C GLU A 188 3.35 24.95 -11.86
N LYS A 189 2.47 24.80 -10.85
CA LYS A 189 1.80 25.92 -10.19
C LYS A 189 2.79 26.87 -9.50
N ASN A 190 3.76 26.30 -8.79
CA ASN A 190 4.78 27.08 -8.08
C ASN A 190 5.68 27.86 -9.04
N ILE A 191 6.10 27.25 -10.14
CA ILE A 191 6.90 27.91 -11.19
C ILE A 191 6.13 29.10 -11.76
N LYS A 192 4.85 28.90 -12.14
CA LYS A 192 3.99 29.98 -12.65
C LYS A 192 3.84 31.12 -11.65
N LEU A 193 3.63 30.81 -10.37
CA LEU A 193 3.53 31.82 -9.31
C LEU A 193 4.81 32.66 -9.19
N MET A 194 5.98 32.00 -9.27
CA MET A 194 7.28 32.69 -9.22
C MET A 194 7.51 33.58 -10.44
N ASP A 195 7.09 33.15 -11.64
CA ASP A 195 7.20 33.97 -12.85
C ASP A 195 6.29 35.20 -12.78
N HIS A 196 5.05 35.05 -12.29
CA HIS A 196 4.15 36.18 -12.05
C HIS A 196 4.73 37.19 -11.03
N GLN A 197 5.30 36.72 -9.92
CA GLN A 197 5.95 37.59 -8.93
C GLN A 197 7.18 38.34 -9.49
N LYS A 198 7.94 37.72 -10.41
CA LYS A 198 9.05 38.39 -11.10
C LYS A 198 8.55 39.48 -12.04
N LEU A 199 7.48 39.22 -12.80
CA LEU A 199 6.86 40.21 -13.69
C LEU A 199 6.26 41.39 -12.93
N GLU A 200 5.60 41.17 -11.80
CA GLU A 200 5.06 42.25 -10.97
C GLU A 200 6.17 43.13 -10.36
N LYS A 201 7.29 42.54 -9.94
CA LYS A 201 8.46 43.29 -9.47
C LYS A 201 9.15 44.08 -10.58
N ALA A 202 9.13 43.57 -11.82
CA ALA A 202 9.68 44.29 -12.98
C ALA A 202 8.78 45.46 -13.42
N ASN A 203 7.45 45.31 -13.30
CA ASN A 203 6.48 46.33 -13.70
C ASN A 203 6.19 47.37 -12.61
N GLY A 204 6.49 47.09 -11.34
CA GLY A 204 6.36 48.03 -10.22
C GLY A 204 7.56 48.97 -10.03
N CYS A 205 8.51 48.99 -10.97
CA CYS A 205 9.70 49.85 -10.94
C CYS A 205 9.65 50.99 -11.98
N GLN A 206 8.45 51.49 -12.28
CA GLN A 206 8.21 52.70 -13.08
C GLN A 206 7.59 53.80 -12.22
#